data_AF-A0A3P7IGA9-F1
#
_entry.id   AF-A0A3P7IGA9-F1
#
_cell.length_a   1.000
_cell.length_b   1.000
_cell.length_c   1.000
_cell.angle_alpha   90.00
_cell.angle_beta   90.00
_cell.angle_gamma   90.00
#
_symmetry.space_group_name_H-M   'P 1'
#
loop_
_entity.id
_entity.type
_entity.pdbx_description
1 polymer ?
#
loop_
_entity_poly.entity_id
_entity_poly.type
_entity_poly.pdbx_seq_one_letter_code
_entity_poly.pdbx_strand_id
1 'polypeptide(L)'
;MEKEKELARQLIKDGRKDRALLLLKKKRYQENVIEQTLRHLDNIDRMVHDLEFADIQQRVVEGLRQGSDALKKINAIFDLDEIEKLKEETREAAEYQEEISALLSGQLTNVDVEEAEQELEQLLAAQISDVKLPDVPTHDLPERQRGTWFYLQCPLWFLN
;
A
#
# COMPACT_ATOMS: atom_id res chain seq x y z
N MET A 1 23.14 45.74 -6.99
CA MET A 1 23.83 45.31 -8.23
C MET A 1 23.64 46.29 -9.39
N GLU A 2 22.43 46.68 -9.79
CA GLU A 2 22.24 47.67 -10.89
C GLU A 2 22.75 49.08 -10.54
N LYS A 3 22.50 49.55 -9.32
CA LYS A 3 23.03 50.82 -8.80
C LYS A 3 24.56 50.93 -8.92
N GLU A 4 25.29 49.82 -8.73
CA GLU A 4 26.75 49.78 -8.85
C GLU A 4 27.20 49.81 -10.31
N LYS A 5 26.42 49.26 -11.24
CA LYS A 5 26.67 49.40 -12.68
C LYS A 5 26.42 50.83 -13.14
N GLU A 6 25.37 51.49 -12.65
CA GLU A 6 25.12 52.91 -12.94
C GLU A 6 26.23 53.83 -12.40
N LEU A 7 26.66 53.62 -11.15
CA LEU A 7 27.80 54.33 -10.57
C LEU A 7 29.10 54.05 -11.34
N ALA A 8 29.34 52.82 -11.78
CA ALA A 8 30.49 52.49 -12.63
C ALA A 8 30.42 53.21 -13.99
N ARG A 9 29.24 53.29 -14.62
CA ARG A 9 29.03 54.04 -15.88
C ARG A 9 29.30 55.53 -15.71
N GLN A 10 28.88 56.12 -14.59
CA GLN A 10 29.17 57.52 -14.26
C GLN A 10 30.69 57.75 -14.05
N LEU A 11 31.35 56.90 -13.27
CA LEU A 11 32.80 56.98 -13.04
C LEU A 11 33.63 56.83 -14.32
N ILE A 12 33.15 56.05 -15.30
CA ILE A 12 33.78 55.95 -16.62
C ILE A 12 33.63 57.26 -17.41
N LYS A 13 32.46 57.91 -17.36
CA LYS A 13 32.22 59.22 -17.99
C LYS A 13 33.12 60.30 -17.39
N ASP A 14 33.37 60.23 -16.09
CA ASP A 14 34.25 61.16 -15.36
C ASP A 14 35.75 60.85 -15.55
N GLY A 15 36.11 59.88 -16.41
CA GLY A 15 37.51 59.50 -16.70
C GLY A 15 38.18 58.63 -15.62
N ARG A 16 37.46 58.25 -14.56
CA ARG A 16 37.99 57.54 -13.37
C ARG A 16 37.89 56.02 -13.51
N LYS A 17 38.55 55.46 -14.52
CA LYS A 17 38.46 54.03 -14.89
C LYS A 17 38.86 53.09 -13.76
N ASP A 18 39.90 53.40 -12.98
CA ASP A 18 40.38 52.52 -11.90
C ASP A 18 39.35 52.34 -10.78
N ARG A 19 38.62 53.41 -10.44
CA ARG A 19 37.54 53.36 -9.43
C ARG A 19 36.34 52.59 -9.95
N ALA A 20 35.98 52.75 -11.23
CA ALA A 20 34.92 51.96 -11.85
C ALA A 20 35.27 50.46 -11.84
N LEU A 21 36.52 50.11 -12.16
CA LEU A 21 37.00 48.73 -12.14
C LEU A 21 36.94 48.13 -10.72
N LEU A 22 37.37 48.88 -9.70
CA LEU A 22 37.29 48.45 -8.30
C LEU A 22 35.84 48.15 -7.90
N LEU A 23 34.90 49.03 -8.28
CA LEU A 23 33.48 48.87 -7.97
C LEU A 23 32.90 47.61 -8.64
N LEU A 24 33.23 47.36 -9.91
CA LEU A 24 32.79 46.17 -10.63
C LEU A 24 33.42 44.88 -10.07
N LYS A 25 34.68 44.93 -9.60
CA LYS A 25 35.31 43.81 -8.90
C LYS A 25 34.59 43.50 -7.58
N LYS A 26 34.27 44.52 -6.79
CA LYS A 26 33.49 44.38 -5.55
C LYS A 26 32.12 43.76 -5.83
N LYS A 27 31.41 44.27 -6.84
CA LYS A 27 30.14 43.71 -7.30
C LYS A 27 30.27 42.23 -7.64
N ARG A 28 31.26 41.85 -8.48
CA ARG A 28 31.44 40.44 -8.90
C ARG A 28 31.78 39.52 -7.72
N TYR A 29 32.57 39.99 -6.75
CA TYR A 29 32.83 39.24 -5.54
C TYR A 29 31.54 38.95 -4.75
N GLN A 30 30.67 39.95 -4.59
CA GLN A 30 29.39 39.77 -3.91
C GLN A 30 28.46 38.81 -4.66
N GLU A 31 28.42 38.87 -6.00
CA GLU A 31 27.64 37.91 -6.82
C GLU A 31 28.13 36.47 -6.57
N ASN A 32 29.45 36.26 -6.57
CA ASN A 32 30.02 34.93 -6.31
C ASN A 32 29.69 34.42 -4.90
N VAL A 33 29.77 35.28 -3.88
CA VAL A 33 29.42 34.90 -2.50
C VAL A 33 27.93 34.56 -2.40
N ILE A 34 27.05 35.33 -3.03
CA ILE A 34 25.61 35.03 -3.07
C ILE A 34 25.39 33.66 -3.73
N GLU A 35 26.03 33.41 -4.87
CA GLU A 35 25.90 32.14 -5.59
C GLU A 35 26.40 30.94 -4.76
N GLN A 36 27.52 31.10 -4.05
CA GLN A 36 28.02 30.08 -3.12
C GLN A 36 27.06 29.83 -1.97
N THR A 37 26.54 30.88 -1.34
CA THR A 37 25.57 30.77 -0.25
C THR A 37 24.27 30.10 -0.70
N LEU A 38 23.77 30.41 -1.90
CA LEU A 38 22.59 29.75 -2.46
C LEU A 38 22.84 28.26 -2.73
N ARG A 39 24.04 27.90 -3.21
CA ARG A 39 24.44 26.49 -3.35
C ARG A 39 24.54 25.78 -2.00
N HIS A 40 25.06 26.46 -0.98
CA HIS A 40 25.09 25.91 0.37
C HIS A 40 23.69 25.72 0.95
N LEU A 41 22.76 26.64 0.69
CA LEU A 41 21.37 26.51 1.09
C LEU A 41 20.71 25.28 0.46
N ASP A 42 20.81 25.13 -0.87
CA ASP A 42 20.28 23.96 -1.59
C ASP A 42 20.87 22.64 -1.09
N ASN A 43 22.16 22.62 -0.76
CA ASN A 43 22.79 21.44 -0.15
C ASN A 43 22.23 21.13 1.25
N ILE A 44 22.02 22.15 2.08
CA ILE A 44 21.43 21.97 3.41
C ILE A 44 19.99 21.47 3.27
N ASP A 45 19.20 22.06 2.38
CA ASP A 45 17.83 21.64 2.15
C ASP A 45 17.77 20.16 1.73
N ARG A 46 18.64 19.71 0.82
CA ARG A 46 18.73 18.28 0.45
C ARG A 46 19.08 17.39 1.64
N MET A 47 20.07 17.78 2.46
CA MET A 47 20.44 17.01 3.64
C MET A 47 19.29 16.92 4.66
N VAL A 48 18.48 17.97 4.81
CA VAL A 48 17.30 17.95 5.67
C VAL A 48 16.27 16.96 5.13
N HIS A 49 15.95 17.02 3.83
CA HIS A 49 15.00 16.09 3.21
C HIS A 49 15.47 14.62 3.34
N ASP A 50 16.76 14.36 3.14
CA ASP A 50 17.33 13.02 3.30
C ASP A 50 17.19 12.51 4.76
N LEU A 51 17.40 13.39 5.74
CA LEU A 51 17.24 13.07 7.16
C LEU A 51 15.78 12.83 7.54
N GLU A 52 14.86 13.64 7.04
CA GLU A 52 13.41 13.45 7.23
C GLU A 52 12.96 12.11 6.62
N PHE A 53 13.45 11.78 5.44
CA PHE A 53 13.15 10.50 4.79
C PHE A 53 13.73 9.32 5.59
N ALA A 54 14.94 9.46 6.13
CA ALA A 54 15.55 8.44 7.00
C ALA A 54 14.75 8.24 8.31
N ASP A 55 14.23 9.30 8.91
CA ASP A 55 13.36 9.21 10.10
C ASP A 55 12.06 8.44 9.78
N ILE A 56 11.42 8.76 8.65
CA ILE A 56 10.23 8.03 8.19
C ILE A 56 10.54 6.55 7.99
N GLN A 57 11.65 6.23 7.32
CA GLN A 57 12.08 4.84 7.14
C GLN A 57 12.31 4.12 8.46
N GLN A 58 12.97 4.76 9.42
CA GLN A 58 13.19 4.20 10.75
C GLN A 58 11.85 3.88 11.44
N ARG A 59 10.89 4.81 11.38
CA ARG A 59 9.55 4.62 11.95
C ARG A 59 8.79 3.46 11.29
N VAL A 60 8.91 3.32 9.96
CA VAL A 60 8.32 2.19 9.23
C VAL A 60 8.94 0.86 9.69
N VAL A 61 10.26 0.79 9.79
CA VAL A 61 10.97 -0.41 10.23
C VAL A 61 10.59 -0.80 11.65
N GLU A 62 10.53 0.16 12.57
CA GLU A 62 10.10 -0.10 13.95
C GLU A 62 8.64 -0.56 14.01
N GLY A 63 7.75 0.04 13.21
CA GLY A 63 6.36 -0.41 13.09
C GLY A 63 6.25 -1.86 12.57
N LEU A 64 7.04 -2.23 11.57
CA LEU A 64 7.12 -3.61 11.07
C LEU A 64 7.67 -4.57 12.12
N ARG A 65 8.69 -4.15 12.89
CA ARG A 65 9.26 -4.95 13.98
C ARG A 65 8.23 -5.24 15.06
N GLN A 66 7.51 -4.21 15.50
CA GLN A 66 6.43 -4.35 16.48
C GLN A 66 5.29 -5.23 15.95
N GLY A 67 4.90 -5.06 14.69
CA GLY A 67 3.92 -5.92 14.03
C GLY A 67 4.36 -7.39 13.99
N SER A 68 5.63 -7.65 13.63
CA SER A 68 6.20 -9.00 13.62
C SER A 68 6.23 -9.61 15.03
N ASP A 69 6.63 -8.85 16.05
CA ASP A 69 6.64 -9.32 17.44
C ASP A 69 5.22 -9.60 17.95
N ALA A 70 4.24 -8.77 17.58
CA ALA A 70 2.84 -9.01 17.92
C ALA A 70 2.30 -10.28 17.25
N LEU A 71 2.59 -10.47 15.95
CA LEU A 71 2.24 -11.69 15.23
C LEU A 71 2.89 -12.92 15.86
N LYS A 72 4.18 -12.86 16.22
CA LYS A 72 4.86 -13.97 16.93
C LYS A 72 4.21 -14.31 18.27
N LYS A 73 3.73 -13.31 19.02
CA LYS A 73 3.03 -13.55 20.30
C LYS A 73 1.66 -14.17 20.09
N ILE A 74 0.90 -13.67 19.11
CA ILE A 74 -0.38 -14.27 18.73
C ILE A 74 -0.17 -15.72 18.31
N ASN A 75 0.77 -15.94 17.39
CA ASN A 75 1.22 -17.25 16.98
C ASN A 75 1.57 -18.10 18.21
N ALA A 76 2.47 -17.67 19.11
CA ALA A 76 2.82 -18.45 20.31
C ALA A 76 1.65 -18.76 21.27
N ILE A 77 0.61 -17.92 21.31
CA ILE A 77 -0.59 -18.18 22.11
C ILE A 77 -1.47 -19.26 21.45
N PHE A 78 -1.46 -19.34 20.12
CA PHE A 78 -2.24 -20.32 19.35
C PHE A 78 -1.45 -21.58 18.93
N ASP A 79 -0.11 -21.53 18.81
CA ASP A 79 0.65 -22.38 17.86
C ASP A 79 1.12 -23.76 18.34
N LEU A 80 1.07 -24.12 19.62
CA LEU A 80 1.62 -25.42 20.03
C LEU A 80 0.53 -26.40 20.44
N ASP A 81 -0.08 -26.22 21.60
CA ASP A 81 -0.95 -27.26 22.14
C ASP A 81 -2.30 -27.36 21.40
N GLU A 82 -2.87 -26.25 20.97
CA GLU A 82 -4.20 -26.25 20.32
C GLU A 82 -4.12 -26.64 18.83
N ILE A 83 -3.08 -26.24 18.11
CA ILE A 83 -2.90 -26.62 16.70
C ILE A 83 -2.44 -28.08 16.57
N GLU A 84 -1.53 -28.57 17.43
CA GLU A 84 -1.14 -29.99 17.41
C GLU A 84 -2.33 -30.88 17.76
N LYS A 85 -3.11 -30.50 18.79
CA LYS A 85 -4.31 -31.24 19.17
C LYS A 85 -5.37 -31.24 18.05
N LEU A 86 -5.65 -30.09 17.43
CA LEU A 86 -6.61 -30.01 16.32
C LEU A 86 -6.15 -30.82 15.10
N LYS A 87 -4.85 -30.78 14.80
CA LYS A 87 -4.27 -31.55 13.69
C LYS A 87 -4.37 -33.05 13.95
N GLU A 88 -4.11 -33.49 15.19
CA GLU A 88 -4.23 -34.89 15.57
C GLU A 88 -5.70 -35.34 15.58
N GLU A 89 -6.61 -34.55 16.16
CA GLU A 89 -8.06 -34.83 16.14
C GLU A 89 -8.61 -34.92 14.71
N THR A 90 -8.14 -34.08 13.79
CA THR A 90 -8.55 -34.12 12.37
C THR A 90 -7.97 -35.35 11.66
N ARG A 91 -6.72 -35.72 11.97
CA ARG A 91 -6.06 -36.91 11.41
C ARG A 91 -6.74 -38.18 11.87
N GLU A 92 -7.00 -38.31 13.17
CA GLU A 92 -7.72 -39.45 13.77
C GLU A 92 -9.15 -39.57 13.20
N ALA A 93 -9.87 -38.46 13.04
CA ALA A 93 -11.21 -38.47 12.45
C ALA A 93 -11.20 -38.92 10.97
N ALA A 94 -10.20 -38.49 10.20
CA ALA A 94 -10.04 -38.93 8.81
C ALA A 94 -9.70 -40.43 8.72
N GLU A 95 -8.76 -40.91 9.55
CA GLU A 95 -8.39 -42.32 9.64
C GLU A 95 -9.60 -43.19 10.05
N TYR A 96 -10.41 -42.75 11.02
CA TYR A 96 -11.63 -43.43 11.43
C TYR A 96 -12.69 -43.46 10.32
N GLN A 97 -12.83 -42.38 9.54
CA GLN A 97 -13.72 -42.33 8.39
C GLN A 97 -13.26 -43.27 7.27
N GLU A 98 -11.96 -43.36 7.02
CA GLU A 98 -11.38 -44.31 6.07
C GLU A 98 -11.56 -45.76 6.55
N GLU A 99 -11.40 -46.03 7.84
CA GLU A 99 -11.66 -47.36 8.43
C GLU A 99 -13.14 -47.74 8.28
N ILE A 100 -14.06 -46.83 8.58
CA ILE A 100 -15.50 -47.05 8.33
C ILE A 100 -15.75 -47.33 6.85
N SER A 101 -15.17 -46.52 5.95
CA SER A 101 -15.34 -46.71 4.51
C SER A 101 -14.79 -48.05 4.02
N ALA A 102 -13.64 -48.48 4.55
CA ALA A 102 -13.01 -49.76 4.24
C ALA A 102 -13.82 -50.94 4.78
N LEU A 103 -14.34 -50.83 6.01
CA LEU A 103 -15.22 -51.84 6.61
C LEU A 103 -16.54 -51.99 5.84
N LEU A 104 -17.15 -50.87 5.47
CA LEU A 104 -18.40 -50.86 4.68
C LEU A 104 -18.18 -51.44 3.28
N SER A 105 -17.14 -50.99 2.56
CA SER A 105 -16.82 -51.51 1.23
C SER A 105 -16.38 -52.98 1.22
N GLY A 106 -15.80 -53.47 2.32
CA GLY A 106 -15.45 -54.88 2.49
C GLY A 106 -16.63 -55.80 2.85
N GLN A 107 -17.73 -55.26 3.37
CA GLN A 107 -18.92 -56.02 3.77
C GLN A 107 -20.08 -55.94 2.78
N LEU A 108 -20.16 -54.87 1.97
CA LEU A 108 -21.22 -54.67 1.00
C LEU A 108 -20.91 -55.39 -0.32
N THR A 109 -21.93 -55.99 -0.92
CA THR A 109 -21.82 -56.52 -2.28
C THR A 109 -22.04 -55.41 -3.31
N ASN A 110 -21.62 -55.63 -4.57
CA ASN A 110 -21.83 -54.64 -5.63
C ASN A 110 -23.31 -54.27 -5.83
N VAL A 111 -24.23 -55.20 -5.53
CA VAL A 111 -25.69 -54.96 -5.62
C VAL A 111 -26.15 -54.02 -4.50
N ASP A 112 -25.65 -54.20 -3.27
CA ASP A 112 -26.00 -53.35 -2.13
C ASP A 112 -25.50 -51.90 -2.34
N VAL A 113 -24.35 -51.73 -3.00
CA VAL A 113 -23.80 -50.42 -3.34
C VAL A 113 -24.66 -49.73 -4.41
N GLU A 114 -25.08 -50.46 -5.45
CA GLU A 114 -25.93 -49.93 -6.52
C GLU A 114 -27.32 -49.52 -6.01
N GLU A 115 -27.93 -50.28 -5.09
CA GLU A 115 -29.19 -49.91 -4.44
C GLU A 115 -29.05 -48.63 -3.59
N ALA A 116 -27.95 -48.49 -2.84
CA ALA A 116 -27.68 -47.30 -2.05
C ALA A 116 -27.43 -46.05 -2.91
N GLU A 117 -26.74 -46.20 -4.05
CA GLU A 117 -26.55 -45.13 -5.02
C GLU A 117 -27.88 -44.66 -5.63
N GLN A 118 -28.77 -45.58 -5.99
CA GLN A 118 -30.10 -45.26 -6.50
C GLN A 118 -30.98 -44.55 -5.45
N GLU A 119 -30.93 -44.96 -4.18
CA GLU A 119 -31.63 -44.28 -3.09
C GLU A 119 -31.11 -42.85 -2.91
N LEU A 120 -29.79 -42.66 -2.95
CA LEU A 120 -29.16 -41.33 -2.87
C LEU A 120 -29.60 -40.42 -4.03
N GLU A 121 -29.64 -40.94 -5.25
CA GLU A 121 -30.13 -40.18 -6.42
C GLU A 121 -31.60 -39.74 -6.26
N GLN A 122 -32.45 -40.60 -5.71
CA GLN A 122 -33.86 -40.27 -5.44
C GLN A 122 -33.99 -39.15 -4.39
N LEU A 123 -33.18 -39.19 -3.32
CA LEU A 123 -33.16 -38.15 -2.29
C LEU A 123 -32.65 -36.80 -2.84
N LEU A 124 -31.61 -36.82 -3.67
CA LEU A 124 -31.09 -35.62 -4.33
C LEU A 124 -32.11 -35.01 -5.30
N ALA A 125 -32.79 -35.86 -6.09
CA ALA A 125 -33.86 -35.42 -7.00
C ALA A 125 -35.04 -34.80 -6.23
N ALA A 126 -35.41 -35.37 -5.08
CA ALA A 126 -36.44 -34.81 -4.20
C ALA A 126 -36.03 -33.46 -3.61
N GLN A 127 -34.77 -33.30 -3.19
CA GLN A 127 -34.27 -32.04 -2.61
C GLN A 127 -34.22 -30.89 -3.62
N ILE A 128 -33.89 -31.18 -4.89
CA ILE A 128 -33.89 -30.18 -5.98
C ILE A 128 -35.31 -29.70 -6.30
N SER A 129 -36.33 -30.55 -6.11
CA SER A 129 -37.73 -30.20 -6.39
C SER A 129 -38.35 -29.19 -5.42
N ASP A 130 -37.77 -29.04 -4.22
CA ASP A 130 -38.25 -28.12 -3.16
C ASP A 130 -37.54 -26.74 -3.17
N VAL A 131 -36.56 -26.54 -4.05
CA VAL A 131 -35.92 -25.23 -4.23
C VAL A 131 -36.82 -24.32 -5.09
N LYS A 132 -37.72 -23.58 -4.45
CA LYS A 132 -38.34 -22.39 -5.05
C LYS A 132 -37.27 -21.31 -5.24
N LEU A 133 -36.63 -21.32 -6.40
CA LEU A 133 -35.78 -20.21 -6.83
C LEU A 133 -36.63 -18.92 -6.83
N PRO A 134 -36.22 -17.85 -6.13
CA PRO A 134 -36.91 -16.57 -6.20
C PRO A 134 -36.83 -16.03 -7.62
N ASP A 135 -37.92 -15.42 -8.09
CA ASP A 135 -38.00 -14.84 -9.43
C ASP A 135 -36.92 -13.77 -9.61
N VAL A 136 -36.23 -13.80 -10.75
CA VAL A 136 -35.11 -12.89 -11.02
C VAL A 136 -35.64 -11.45 -11.01
N PRO A 137 -35.06 -10.53 -10.21
CA PRO A 137 -35.49 -9.15 -10.20
C PRO A 137 -35.35 -8.55 -11.61
N THR A 138 -36.46 -8.23 -12.25
CA THR A 138 -36.55 -7.65 -13.61
C THR A 138 -36.48 -6.12 -13.60
N HIS A 139 -36.13 -5.50 -12.47
CA HIS A 139 -35.96 -4.04 -12.43
C HIS A 139 -34.71 -3.67 -13.24
N ASP A 140 -34.88 -2.73 -14.18
CA ASP A 140 -33.75 -2.12 -14.88
C ASP A 140 -32.80 -1.50 -13.86
N LEU A 141 -31.52 -1.87 -13.95
CA LEU A 141 -30.48 -1.32 -13.10
C LEU A 141 -30.46 0.21 -13.28
N PRO A 142 -30.45 1.00 -12.19
CA PRO A 142 -30.38 2.45 -12.31
C PRO A 142 -29.12 2.84 -13.08
N GLU A 143 -29.28 3.64 -14.14
CA GLU A 143 -28.18 4.12 -14.96
C GLU A 143 -27.12 4.76 -14.06
N ARG A 144 -25.89 4.27 -14.20
CA ARG A 144 -24.71 4.78 -13.51
C ARG A 144 -24.56 6.26 -13.85
N GLN A 145 -25.01 7.13 -12.94
CA GLN A 145 -24.70 8.55 -13.02
C GLN A 145 -23.19 8.68 -13.01
N ARG A 146 -22.60 8.99 -14.17
CA ARG A 146 -21.20 9.40 -14.30
C ARG A 146 -21.07 10.73 -13.58
N GLY A 147 -20.87 10.64 -12.28
CA GLY A 147 -20.71 11.78 -11.41
C GLY A 147 -19.50 12.62 -11.84
N THR A 148 -19.77 13.81 -12.36
CA THR A 148 -18.81 14.89 -12.60
C THR A 148 -18.37 15.56 -11.29
N TRP A 149 -18.35 14.82 -10.18
CA TRP A 149 -18.10 15.35 -8.84
C TRP A 149 -16.62 15.69 -8.57
N PHE A 150 -15.71 15.42 -9.50
CA PHE A 150 -14.28 15.66 -9.30
C PHE A 150 -13.83 17.14 -9.50
N TYR A 151 -14.72 18.05 -9.90
CA TYR A 151 -14.34 19.43 -10.26
C TYR A 151 -14.92 20.54 -9.37
N LEU A 152 -15.58 20.26 -8.26
CA LEU A 152 -16.16 21.31 -7.41
C LEU A 152 -15.74 21.30 -5.93
N GLN A 153 -14.82 20.43 -5.51
CA GLN A 153 -14.36 20.38 -4.12
C GLN A 153 -12.82 20.31 -4.01
N CYS A 154 -12.09 21.13 -4.75
CA CYS A 154 -10.68 21.37 -4.48
C CYS A 154 -10.50 22.86 -4.16
N PRO A 155 -10.31 23.25 -2.89
CA PRO A 155 -10.04 24.65 -2.55
C PRO A 155 -8.67 25.05 -3.15
N LEU A 156 -8.62 26.23 -3.78
CA LEU A 156 -7.47 26.83 -4.47
C LEU A 156 -6.23 27.12 -3.60
N TRP A 157 -6.08 26.47 -2.44
CA TRP A 157 -4.95 26.65 -1.53
C TRP A 157 -3.73 25.78 -1.85
N PHE A 158 -3.84 24.83 -2.79
CA PHE A 158 -2.75 23.92 -3.17
C PHE A 158 -1.97 24.33 -4.44
N LEU A 159 -2.12 25.59 -4.88
CA LEU A 159 -1.19 26.22 -5.84
C LEU A 159 -0.73 27.57 -5.27
N ASN A 160 0.07 27.52 -4.20
CA ASN A 160 1.18 28.46 -3.99
C ASN A 160 2.20 27.86 -3.02
#